data_AF-A0A373GYT5-F1
#
_entry.id   AF-A0A373GYT5-F1
#
_cell.length_a   1.000
_cell.length_b   1.000
_cell.length_c   1.000
_cell.angle_alpha   90.00
_cell.angle_beta   90.00
_cell.angle_gamma   90.00
#
_symmetry.space_group_name_H-M   'P 1'
#
loop_
_entity.id
_entity.type
_entity.pdbx_description
1 polymer ?
#
loop_
_entity_poly.entity_id
_entity_poly.type
_entity_poly.pdbx_seq_one_letter_code
_entity_poly.pdbx_strand_id
1 'polypeptide(L)'
;MTVLIELKEKLKEFYGSCSGIVLPIVKFLLALAVFRGINSNLGYLKMLNSMYVVLILSLICAILPLNGMVFLAMLVIIGHCFALHMVVAGLAALVLLVLWFLYLRFVPKDAPALLLTPLAFWLHVPSAVPVAYGLAGTPLSAFSAACGVVVYYMCDMIHGKMEPLLYAAEAPEITAVVQEFFNGLFRNEEMLLVLIACALTVLLVNAIRHSSADYAWQISIVAGSVAYAVIMIAGSLALDVQIALPMVLIGAAAGCLVGFVLEFFLFGADYTRTEYLEYDDDDYYYYVKAVPKFNVTKAQRCVTYIRNEKKKEPDLTDEELDALANLGHTEESGNSRDLDEIEEKEEIEEINETEEIQEEEIPPLDEGDYQDVDYKSMLEDTLKDL
;
A
#
# COMPACT_ATOMS: atom_id res chain seq x y z
N MET A 1 15.83 18.02 -5.88
CA MET A 1 15.91 16.54 -5.94
C MET A 1 16.61 15.95 -4.73
N THR A 2 17.81 16.40 -4.37
CA THR A 2 18.60 15.83 -3.26
C THR A 2 17.84 15.75 -1.93
N VAL A 3 17.15 16.83 -1.52
CA VAL A 3 16.33 16.86 -0.30
C VAL A 3 15.17 15.85 -0.32
N LEU A 4 14.53 15.63 -1.48
CA LEU A 4 13.45 14.66 -1.60
C LEU A 4 13.99 13.23 -1.49
N ILE A 5 15.13 12.94 -2.13
CA ILE A 5 15.74 11.62 -2.08
C ILE A 5 16.27 11.31 -0.67
N GLU A 6 16.88 12.28 0.01
CA GLU A 6 17.26 12.16 1.42
C GLU A 6 16.04 11.93 2.33
N LEU A 7 14.92 12.64 2.10
CA LEU A 7 13.66 12.39 2.82
C LEU A 7 13.16 10.96 2.59
N LYS A 8 13.23 10.46 1.35
CA LYS A 8 12.84 9.09 1.00
C LYS A 8 13.72 8.05 1.69
N GLU A 9 15.04 8.26 1.71
CA GLU A 9 15.97 7.36 2.40
C GLU A 9 15.72 7.37 3.91
N LYS A 10 15.57 8.54 4.53
CA LYS A 10 15.20 8.64 5.96
C LYS A 10 13.86 8.01 6.27
N LEU A 11 12.87 8.13 5.38
CA LEU A 11 11.57 7.49 5.57
C LEU A 11 11.66 5.96 5.42
N LYS A 12 12.52 5.46 4.53
CA LYS A 12 12.81 4.03 4.40
C LYS A 12 13.54 3.48 5.63
N GLU A 13 14.54 4.20 6.13
CA GLU A 13 15.25 3.86 7.37
C GLU A 13 14.27 3.86 8.55
N PHE A 14 13.45 4.91 8.69
CA PHE A 14 12.41 4.97 9.73
C PHE A 14 11.38 3.83 9.60
N TYR A 15 10.91 3.53 8.40
CA TYR A 15 10.01 2.40 8.16
C TYR A 15 10.69 1.07 8.48
N GLY A 16 11.97 0.90 8.15
CA GLY A 16 12.75 -0.30 8.46
C GLY A 16 12.93 -0.50 9.96
N SER A 17 13.38 0.54 10.67
CA SER A 17 13.65 0.52 12.11
C SER A 17 12.37 0.43 12.97
N CYS A 18 11.25 0.99 12.52
CA CYS A 18 9.98 1.01 13.27
C CYS A 18 8.85 0.22 12.59
N SER A 19 9.17 -0.72 11.69
CA SER A 19 8.18 -1.47 10.90
C SER A 19 7.08 -2.12 11.76
N GLY A 20 7.44 -2.64 12.94
CA GLY A 20 6.52 -3.25 13.90
C GLY A 20 5.43 -2.30 14.43
N ILE A 21 5.67 -0.98 14.45
CA ILE A 21 4.73 0.03 14.95
C ILE A 21 4.04 0.76 13.80
N VAL A 22 4.77 1.08 12.72
CA VAL A 22 4.24 1.87 11.60
C VAL A 22 3.13 1.10 10.87
N LEU A 23 3.29 -0.20 10.65
CA LEU A 23 2.31 -1.00 9.91
C LEU A 23 0.94 -1.08 10.63
N PRO A 24 0.86 -1.36 11.94
CA PRO A 24 -0.40 -1.26 12.69
C PRO A 24 -1.06 0.13 12.61
N ILE A 25 -0.28 1.22 12.69
CA ILE A 25 -0.81 2.59 12.60
C ILE A 25 -1.43 2.83 11.22
N VAL A 26 -0.77 2.43 10.13
CA VAL A 26 -1.31 2.57 8.78
C VAL A 26 -2.59 1.74 8.61
N LYS A 27 -2.63 0.51 9.12
CA LYS A 27 -3.84 -0.33 9.11
C LYS A 27 -4.97 0.28 9.90
N PHE A 28 -4.68 0.86 11.07
CA PHE A 28 -5.66 1.57 11.89
C PHE A 28 -6.28 2.74 11.12
N LEU A 29 -5.46 3.59 10.50
CA LEU A 29 -5.94 4.74 9.72
C LEU A 29 -6.75 4.30 8.49
N LEU A 30 -6.31 3.25 7.80
CA LEU A 30 -7.04 2.66 6.68
C LEU A 30 -8.42 2.13 7.14
N ALA A 31 -8.46 1.34 8.21
CA ALA A 31 -9.70 0.80 8.75
C ALA A 31 -10.66 1.92 9.20
N LEU A 32 -10.13 2.94 9.87
CA LEU A 32 -10.90 4.11 10.28
C LEU A 32 -11.53 4.83 9.08
N ALA A 33 -10.77 5.04 8.01
CA ALA A 33 -11.26 5.66 6.78
C ALA A 33 -12.33 4.79 6.10
N VAL A 34 -12.12 3.48 6.01
CA VAL A 34 -13.07 2.52 5.41
C VAL A 34 -14.38 2.49 6.20
N PHE A 35 -14.34 2.26 7.51
CA PHE A 35 -15.56 2.19 8.33
C PHE A 35 -16.30 3.52 8.38
N ARG A 36 -15.57 4.65 8.42
CA ARG A 36 -16.19 5.96 8.33
C ARG A 36 -16.87 6.18 6.98
N GLY A 37 -16.25 5.74 5.89
CA GLY A 37 -16.83 5.80 4.54
C GLY A 37 -18.12 4.97 4.43
N ILE A 38 -18.10 3.73 4.94
CA ILE A 38 -19.29 2.86 5.00
C ILE A 38 -20.40 3.54 5.80
N ASN A 39 -20.07 4.09 6.97
CA ASN A 39 -21.04 4.74 7.84
C ASN A 39 -21.61 6.03 7.24
N SER A 40 -20.82 6.81 6.51
CA SER A 40 -21.30 8.02 5.84
C SER A 40 -22.28 7.72 4.70
N ASN A 41 -22.19 6.53 4.10
CA ASN A 41 -23.05 6.15 2.98
C ASN A 41 -24.31 5.39 3.44
N LEU A 42 -24.18 4.43 4.36
CA LEU A 42 -25.31 3.60 4.80
C LEU A 42 -25.92 4.08 6.12
N GLY A 43 -25.12 4.25 7.19
CA GLY A 43 -25.54 4.93 8.43
C GLY A 43 -26.74 4.38 9.22
N TYR A 44 -27.45 3.34 8.74
CA TYR A 44 -28.76 2.91 9.26
C TYR A 44 -28.72 2.37 10.70
N LEU A 45 -27.72 1.56 11.04
CA LEU A 45 -27.61 0.94 12.35
C LEU A 45 -26.87 1.89 13.32
N LYS A 46 -27.62 2.49 14.26
CA LYS A 46 -27.10 3.52 15.19
C LYS A 46 -25.90 3.07 16.03
N MET A 47 -25.87 1.80 16.46
CA MET A 47 -24.74 1.24 17.22
C MET A 47 -23.45 1.25 16.38
N LEU A 48 -23.50 0.83 15.12
CA LEU A 48 -22.34 0.80 14.21
C LEU A 48 -21.95 2.21 13.73
N ASN A 49 -22.91 3.13 13.64
CA ASN A 49 -22.67 4.52 13.26
C ASN A 49 -21.98 5.36 14.38
N SER A 50 -21.89 4.83 15.60
CA SER A 50 -21.22 5.52 16.71
C SER A 50 -19.71 5.61 16.49
N MET A 51 -19.14 6.82 16.63
CA MET A 51 -17.70 7.05 16.49
C MET A 51 -16.86 6.15 17.41
N TYR A 52 -17.35 5.85 18.62
CA TYR A 52 -16.66 4.96 19.56
C TYR A 52 -16.53 3.54 19.02
N VAL A 53 -17.59 3.01 18.39
CA VAL A 53 -17.58 1.65 17.82
C VAL A 53 -16.65 1.60 16.62
N VAL A 54 -16.69 2.62 15.75
CA VAL A 54 -15.76 2.75 14.62
C VAL A 54 -14.31 2.75 15.09
N LEU A 55 -13.99 3.52 16.13
CA LEU A 55 -12.63 3.58 16.69
C LEU A 55 -12.18 2.23 17.24
N ILE A 56 -13.02 1.56 18.04
CA ILE A 56 -12.71 0.23 18.59
C ILE A 56 -12.49 -0.78 17.45
N LEU A 57 -13.36 -0.79 16.44
CA LEU A 57 -13.26 -1.72 15.32
C LEU A 57 -12.00 -1.46 14.48
N SER A 58 -11.65 -0.19 14.26
CA SER A 58 -10.40 0.19 13.58
C SER A 58 -9.15 -0.22 14.38
N LEU A 59 -9.20 -0.17 15.71
CA LEU A 59 -8.11 -0.62 16.59
C LEU A 59 -7.93 -2.15 16.52
N ILE A 60 -9.03 -2.90 16.49
CA ILE A 60 -8.98 -4.36 16.26
C ILE A 60 -8.36 -4.66 14.89
N CYS A 61 -8.71 -3.90 13.86
CA CYS A 61 -8.15 -4.06 12.51
C CYS A 61 -6.66 -3.70 12.41
N ALA A 62 -6.11 -2.93 13.36
CA ALA A 62 -4.68 -2.61 13.39
C ALA A 62 -3.81 -3.86 13.61
N ILE A 63 -4.31 -4.80 14.42
CA ILE A 63 -3.62 -6.05 14.78
C ILE A 63 -3.96 -7.16 13.78
N LEU A 64 -5.14 -7.10 13.16
CA LEU A 64 -5.63 -8.12 12.25
C LEU A 64 -4.84 -8.15 10.91
N PRO A 65 -4.75 -9.31 10.22
CA PRO A 65 -4.35 -9.36 8.82
C PRO A 65 -5.30 -8.53 7.96
N LEU A 66 -4.82 -8.00 6.83
CA LEU A 66 -5.60 -7.15 5.92
C LEU A 66 -6.88 -7.84 5.44
N ASN A 67 -6.82 -9.15 5.15
CA ASN A 67 -8.02 -9.92 4.81
C ASN A 67 -9.05 -9.92 5.96
N GLY A 68 -8.62 -9.96 7.22
CA GLY A 68 -9.54 -9.81 8.36
C GLY A 68 -10.27 -8.46 8.37
N MET A 69 -9.61 -7.38 7.93
CA MET A 69 -10.24 -6.06 7.80
C MET A 69 -11.34 -6.06 6.73
N VAL A 70 -11.10 -6.70 5.57
CA VAL A 70 -12.12 -6.86 4.53
C VAL A 70 -13.33 -7.63 5.09
N PHE A 71 -13.10 -8.67 5.89
CA PHE A 71 -14.18 -9.48 6.46
C PHE A 71 -15.03 -8.65 7.43
N LEU A 72 -14.39 -7.87 8.30
CA LEU A 72 -15.09 -6.98 9.20
C LEU A 72 -15.85 -5.87 8.44
N ALA A 73 -15.28 -5.31 7.38
CA ALA A 73 -15.97 -4.34 6.52
C ALA A 73 -17.23 -4.94 5.88
N MET A 74 -17.17 -6.18 5.40
CA MET A 74 -18.34 -6.91 4.92
C MET A 74 -19.43 -7.03 6.01
N LEU A 75 -19.06 -7.45 7.22
CA LEU A 75 -20.02 -7.59 8.32
C LEU A 75 -20.67 -6.25 8.71
N VAL A 76 -19.90 -5.16 8.69
CA VAL A 76 -20.42 -3.82 8.94
C VAL A 76 -21.45 -3.43 7.87
N ILE A 77 -21.15 -3.64 6.58
CA ILE A 77 -22.09 -3.36 5.48
C ILE A 77 -23.37 -4.18 5.66
N ILE A 78 -23.25 -5.49 5.91
CA ILE A 78 -24.41 -6.38 6.15
C ILE A 78 -25.22 -5.91 7.36
N GLY A 79 -24.55 -5.48 8.44
CA GLY A 79 -25.19 -4.95 9.64
C GLY A 79 -26.04 -3.70 9.35
N HIS A 80 -25.51 -2.76 8.57
CA HIS A 80 -26.28 -1.60 8.12
C HIS A 80 -27.47 -2.00 7.25
N CYS A 81 -27.27 -2.90 6.27
CA CYS A 81 -28.36 -3.38 5.42
C CYS A 81 -29.44 -4.11 6.22
N PHE A 82 -29.08 -4.82 7.28
CA PHE A 82 -30.02 -5.50 8.17
C PHE A 82 -30.91 -4.53 8.95
N ALA A 83 -30.35 -3.39 9.37
CA ALA A 83 -31.12 -2.32 9.98
C ALA A 83 -32.07 -1.62 9.01
N LEU A 84 -31.77 -1.64 7.70
CA LEU A 84 -32.67 -1.15 6.66
C LEU A 84 -33.80 -2.16 6.38
N HIS A 85 -33.46 -3.37 5.92
CA HIS A 85 -34.43 -4.43 5.62
C HIS A 85 -33.80 -5.81 5.46
N MET A 86 -34.46 -6.83 6.01
CA MET A 86 -33.95 -8.21 6.05
C MET A 86 -33.65 -8.78 4.65
N VAL A 87 -34.52 -8.54 3.66
CA VAL A 87 -34.31 -9.06 2.28
C VAL A 87 -33.12 -8.38 1.61
N VAL A 88 -32.96 -7.07 1.78
CA VAL A 88 -31.84 -6.31 1.20
C VAL A 88 -30.52 -6.77 1.81
N ALA A 89 -30.51 -7.02 3.13
CA ALA A 89 -29.35 -7.58 3.82
C ALA A 89 -28.95 -8.97 3.28
N GLY A 90 -29.93 -9.85 3.05
CA GLY A 90 -29.68 -11.18 2.48
C GLY A 90 -29.10 -11.13 1.06
N LEU A 91 -29.63 -10.25 0.21
CA LEU A 91 -29.13 -10.05 -1.16
C LEU A 91 -27.72 -9.43 -1.16
N ALA A 92 -27.49 -8.40 -0.34
CA ALA A 92 -26.17 -7.79 -0.20
C ALA A 92 -25.14 -8.79 0.34
N ALA A 93 -25.51 -9.61 1.34
CA ALA A 93 -24.65 -10.66 1.87
C ALA A 93 -24.28 -11.70 0.80
N LEU A 94 -25.24 -12.13 -0.03
CA LEU A 94 -24.98 -13.04 -1.15
C LEU A 94 -23.94 -12.45 -2.12
N VAL A 95 -24.13 -11.19 -2.54
CA VAL A 95 -23.20 -10.51 -3.46
C VAL A 95 -21.81 -10.38 -2.83
N LEU A 96 -21.73 -9.90 -1.60
CA LEU A 96 -20.45 -9.73 -0.89
C LEU A 96 -19.72 -11.06 -0.70
N LEU A 97 -20.45 -12.15 -0.45
CA LEU A 97 -19.88 -13.48 -0.31
C LEU A 97 -19.31 -13.99 -1.64
N VAL A 98 -20.04 -13.80 -2.75
CA VAL A 98 -19.53 -14.12 -4.10
C VAL A 98 -18.27 -13.31 -4.42
N LEU A 99 -18.28 -12.00 -4.17
CA LEU A 99 -17.12 -11.12 -4.38
C LEU A 99 -15.93 -11.53 -3.51
N TRP A 100 -16.20 -11.94 -2.28
CA TRP A 100 -15.18 -12.43 -1.35
C TRP A 100 -14.49 -13.69 -1.83
N PHE A 101 -15.26 -14.68 -2.28
CA PHE A 101 -14.69 -15.90 -2.84
C PHE A 101 -13.93 -15.63 -4.14
N LEU A 102 -14.43 -14.74 -4.99
CA LEU A 102 -13.73 -14.33 -6.20
C LEU A 102 -12.39 -13.66 -5.85
N TYR A 103 -12.41 -12.71 -4.92
CA TYR A 103 -11.22 -12.04 -4.42
C TYR A 103 -10.19 -13.03 -3.84
N LEU A 104 -10.61 -13.91 -2.93
CA LEU A 104 -9.71 -14.89 -2.31
C LEU A 104 -9.14 -15.90 -3.31
N ARG A 105 -9.90 -16.22 -4.38
CA ARG A 105 -9.48 -17.18 -5.39
C ARG A 105 -8.42 -16.63 -6.34
N PHE A 106 -8.51 -15.35 -6.69
CA PHE A 106 -7.64 -14.73 -7.69
C PHE A 106 -6.48 -13.96 -7.06
N VAL A 107 -6.74 -13.10 -6.07
CA VAL A 107 -5.72 -12.15 -5.57
C VAL A 107 -5.83 -11.87 -4.06
N PRO A 108 -5.68 -12.88 -3.19
CA PRO A 108 -5.82 -12.73 -1.73
C PRO A 108 -4.76 -11.83 -1.07
N LYS A 109 -3.75 -11.39 -1.82
CA LYS A 109 -2.71 -10.46 -1.38
C LYS A 109 -3.09 -8.98 -1.61
N ASP A 110 -4.07 -8.71 -2.46
CA ASP A 110 -4.46 -7.37 -2.88
C ASP A 110 -5.67 -6.83 -2.09
N ALA A 111 -5.77 -7.15 -0.80
CA ALA A 111 -6.80 -6.63 0.10
C ALA A 111 -6.89 -5.10 0.09
N PRO A 112 -5.77 -4.34 0.04
CA PRO A 112 -5.89 -2.89 0.03
C PRO A 112 -6.55 -2.36 -1.24
N ALA A 113 -6.44 -3.02 -2.42
CA ALA A 113 -7.18 -2.60 -3.62
C ALA A 113 -8.69 -2.69 -3.38
N LEU A 114 -9.15 -3.80 -2.82
CA LEU A 114 -10.57 -4.04 -2.51
C LEU A 114 -11.13 -3.00 -1.52
N LEU A 115 -10.32 -2.58 -0.53
CA LEU A 115 -10.72 -1.59 0.48
C LEU A 115 -10.58 -0.15 0.01
N LEU A 116 -9.49 0.17 -0.70
CA LEU A 116 -9.18 1.52 -1.17
C LEU A 116 -10.07 1.91 -2.34
N THR A 117 -10.55 0.97 -3.15
CA THR A 117 -11.42 1.28 -4.28
C THR A 117 -12.68 2.02 -3.84
N PRO A 118 -13.58 1.46 -3.01
CA PRO A 118 -14.78 2.17 -2.59
C PRO A 118 -14.46 3.48 -1.85
N LEU A 119 -13.36 3.51 -1.09
CA LEU A 119 -12.89 4.74 -0.44
C LEU A 119 -12.48 5.82 -1.46
N ALA A 120 -11.80 5.44 -2.53
CA ALA A 120 -11.39 6.34 -3.60
C ALA A 120 -12.61 6.92 -4.35
N PHE A 121 -13.68 6.14 -4.53
CA PHE A 121 -14.93 6.65 -5.08
C PHE A 121 -15.61 7.65 -4.12
N TRP A 122 -15.67 7.37 -2.81
CA TRP A 122 -16.21 8.33 -1.83
C TRP A 122 -15.38 9.62 -1.74
N LEU A 123 -14.06 9.55 -1.94
CA LEU A 123 -13.18 10.71 -2.02
C LEU A 123 -13.19 11.38 -3.40
N HIS A 124 -13.95 10.86 -4.35
CA HIS A 124 -14.05 11.32 -5.73
C HIS A 124 -12.72 11.31 -6.52
N VAL A 125 -11.88 10.31 -6.24
CA VAL A 125 -10.64 10.04 -6.98
C VAL A 125 -10.64 8.59 -7.52
N PRO A 126 -11.62 8.20 -8.34
CA PRO A 126 -11.79 6.81 -8.74
C PRO A 126 -10.62 6.25 -9.58
N SER A 127 -9.89 7.13 -10.28
CA SER A 127 -8.72 6.76 -11.09
C SER A 127 -7.49 6.36 -10.24
N ALA A 128 -7.43 6.73 -8.95
CA ALA A 128 -6.24 6.51 -8.14
C ALA A 128 -5.90 5.02 -7.97
N VAL A 129 -6.91 4.19 -7.68
CA VAL A 129 -6.68 2.76 -7.40
C VAL A 129 -6.28 1.98 -8.66
N PRO A 130 -6.95 2.12 -9.81
CA PRO A 130 -6.53 1.49 -11.06
C PRO A 130 -5.10 1.87 -11.47
N VAL A 131 -4.72 3.15 -11.35
CA VAL A 131 -3.37 3.62 -11.67
C VAL A 131 -2.35 3.06 -10.68
N ALA A 132 -2.64 3.13 -9.38
CA ALA A 132 -1.77 2.61 -8.34
C ALA A 132 -1.51 1.11 -8.49
N TYR A 133 -2.56 0.31 -8.71
CA TYR A 133 -2.44 -1.15 -8.82
C TYR A 133 -1.98 -1.62 -10.20
N GLY A 134 -2.18 -0.83 -11.26
CA GLY A 134 -1.48 -1.04 -12.51
C GLY A 134 0.03 -0.78 -12.40
N LEU A 135 0.44 0.15 -11.54
CA LEU A 135 1.86 0.47 -11.33
C LEU A 135 2.56 -0.49 -10.37
N ALA A 136 1.94 -0.83 -9.23
CA ALA A 136 2.56 -1.61 -8.16
C ALA A 136 2.14 -3.09 -8.14
N GLY A 137 1.01 -3.42 -8.76
CA GLY A 137 0.40 -4.74 -8.72
C GLY A 137 0.70 -5.59 -9.94
N THR A 138 -0.25 -6.47 -10.26
CA THR A 138 -0.22 -7.39 -11.40
C THR A 138 -1.44 -7.15 -12.29
N PRO A 139 -1.49 -7.68 -13.53
CA PRO A 139 -2.71 -7.62 -14.34
C PRO A 139 -3.95 -8.16 -13.62
N LEU A 140 -3.79 -9.17 -12.76
CA LEU A 140 -4.89 -9.76 -11.99
C LEU A 140 -5.43 -8.82 -10.91
N SER A 141 -4.67 -7.81 -10.48
CA SER A 141 -5.13 -6.79 -9.52
C SER A 141 -6.37 -6.04 -10.01
N ALA A 142 -6.64 -6.06 -11.32
CA ALA A 142 -7.89 -5.57 -11.91
C ALA A 142 -9.14 -6.24 -11.30
N PHE A 143 -9.08 -7.53 -10.93
CA PHE A 143 -10.19 -8.22 -10.26
C PHE A 143 -10.45 -7.67 -8.86
N SER A 144 -9.40 -7.35 -8.09
CA SER A 144 -9.56 -6.78 -6.74
C SER A 144 -10.18 -5.38 -6.81
N ALA A 145 -9.71 -4.54 -7.74
CA ALA A 145 -10.30 -3.24 -8.01
C ALA A 145 -11.76 -3.38 -8.46
N ALA A 146 -12.06 -4.31 -9.38
CA ALA A 146 -13.42 -4.57 -9.85
C ALA A 146 -14.36 -4.97 -8.71
N CYS A 147 -13.93 -5.88 -7.82
CA CYS A 147 -14.71 -6.23 -6.63
C CYS A 147 -15.02 -4.99 -5.77
N GLY A 148 -14.05 -4.09 -5.58
CA GLY A 148 -14.24 -2.85 -4.83
C GLY A 148 -15.20 -1.86 -5.50
N VAL A 149 -15.19 -1.77 -6.84
CA VAL A 149 -16.18 -0.98 -7.61
C VAL A 149 -17.59 -1.52 -7.36
N VAL A 150 -17.78 -2.85 -7.43
CA VAL A 150 -19.10 -3.46 -7.18
C VAL A 150 -19.57 -3.17 -5.75
N VAL A 151 -18.68 -3.23 -4.75
CA VAL A 151 -19.02 -2.88 -3.35
C VAL A 151 -19.48 -1.43 -3.24
N TYR A 152 -18.79 -0.48 -3.88
CA TYR A 152 -19.16 0.93 -3.89
C TYR A 152 -20.56 1.13 -4.49
N TYR A 153 -20.78 0.67 -5.73
CA TYR A 153 -22.06 0.83 -6.42
C TYR A 153 -23.21 0.08 -5.75
N MET A 154 -22.93 -1.05 -5.08
CA MET A 154 -23.93 -1.73 -4.27
C MET A 154 -24.36 -0.85 -3.08
N CYS A 155 -23.42 -0.22 -2.36
CA CYS A 155 -23.75 0.67 -1.25
C CYS A 155 -24.49 1.92 -1.74
N ASP A 156 -24.04 2.51 -2.86
CA ASP A 156 -24.69 3.67 -3.49
C ASP A 156 -26.11 3.35 -3.97
N MET A 157 -26.33 2.20 -4.63
CA MET A 157 -27.67 1.72 -5.01
C MET A 157 -28.58 1.54 -3.78
N ILE A 158 -28.06 0.99 -2.69
CA ILE A 158 -28.85 0.78 -1.47
C ILE A 158 -29.31 2.13 -0.90
N HIS A 159 -28.41 3.11 -0.81
CA HIS A 159 -28.76 4.45 -0.33
C HIS A 159 -29.65 5.24 -1.30
N GLY A 160 -29.33 5.24 -2.59
CA GLY A 160 -30.00 6.06 -3.59
C GLY A 160 -31.33 5.50 -4.12
N LYS A 161 -31.51 4.17 -4.12
CA LYS A 161 -32.71 3.52 -4.70
C LYS A 161 -33.49 2.66 -3.71
N MET A 162 -32.82 1.81 -2.94
CA MET A 162 -33.51 0.90 -2.01
C MET A 162 -34.15 1.67 -0.85
N GLU A 163 -33.36 2.51 -0.19
CA GLU A 163 -33.85 3.24 0.98
C GLU A 163 -35.12 4.06 0.69
N PRO A 164 -35.19 4.90 -0.36
CA PRO A 164 -36.41 5.61 -0.72
C PRO A 164 -37.58 4.68 -1.06
N LEU A 165 -37.34 3.58 -1.78
CA LEU A 165 -38.37 2.61 -2.14
C LEU A 165 -39.01 1.98 -0.90
N LEU A 166 -38.18 1.61 0.07
CA LEU A 166 -38.63 0.96 1.30
C LEU A 166 -39.33 1.93 2.27
N TYR A 167 -38.94 3.21 2.29
CA TYR A 167 -39.65 4.21 3.07
C TYR A 167 -40.97 4.67 2.43
N ALA A 168 -41.07 4.60 1.09
CA ALA A 168 -42.28 4.98 0.37
C ALA A 168 -43.39 3.91 0.43
N ALA A 169 -43.04 2.64 0.62
CA ALA A 169 -43.99 1.54 0.70
C ALA A 169 -44.29 1.17 2.16
N GLU A 170 -45.56 1.28 2.59
CA GLU A 170 -45.98 0.83 3.94
C GLU A 170 -45.70 -0.66 4.18
N ALA A 171 -45.76 -1.47 3.11
CA ALA A 171 -45.32 -2.86 3.09
C ALA A 171 -44.68 -3.15 1.71
N PRO A 172 -43.35 -3.08 1.57
CA PRO A 172 -42.71 -3.31 0.28
C PRO A 172 -42.89 -4.76 -0.16
N GLU A 173 -43.44 -4.97 -1.36
CA GLU A 173 -43.52 -6.30 -1.94
C GLU A 173 -42.11 -6.88 -2.14
N ILE A 174 -41.88 -8.10 -1.64
CA ILE A 174 -40.57 -8.76 -1.72
C ILE A 174 -40.11 -8.87 -3.18
N THR A 175 -41.02 -9.15 -4.10
CA THR A 175 -40.78 -9.22 -5.54
C THR A 175 -40.23 -7.90 -6.10
N ALA A 176 -40.81 -6.76 -5.70
CA ALA A 176 -40.35 -5.44 -6.13
C ALA A 176 -38.96 -5.13 -5.57
N VAL A 177 -38.71 -5.41 -4.28
CA VAL A 177 -37.40 -5.23 -3.64
C VAL A 177 -36.32 -6.06 -4.34
N VAL A 178 -36.61 -7.32 -4.64
CA VAL A 178 -35.67 -8.19 -5.36
C VAL A 178 -35.42 -7.67 -6.78
N GLN A 179 -36.47 -7.34 -7.53
CA GLN A 179 -36.34 -6.84 -8.90
C GLN A 179 -35.52 -5.55 -8.97
N GLU A 180 -35.81 -4.59 -8.09
CA GLU A 180 -35.06 -3.34 -8.04
C GLU A 180 -33.59 -3.59 -7.68
N PHE A 181 -33.30 -4.55 -6.81
CA PHE A 181 -31.92 -4.88 -6.42
C PHE A 181 -31.15 -5.48 -7.59
N PHE A 182 -31.76 -6.42 -8.31
CA PHE A 182 -31.14 -7.01 -9.50
C PHE A 182 -30.95 -5.98 -10.61
N ASN A 183 -31.95 -5.12 -10.85
CA ASN A 183 -31.84 -4.05 -11.85
C ASN A 183 -30.76 -3.04 -11.47
N GLY A 184 -30.74 -2.59 -10.21
CA GLY A 184 -29.78 -1.61 -9.74
C GLY A 184 -28.35 -2.13 -9.67
N LEU A 185 -28.14 -3.45 -9.53
CA LEU A 185 -26.80 -4.05 -9.51
C LEU A 185 -26.34 -4.45 -10.91
N PHE A 186 -27.13 -5.24 -11.66
CA PHE A 186 -26.68 -5.83 -12.92
C PHE A 186 -26.98 -5.00 -14.17
N ARG A 187 -27.96 -4.09 -14.10
CA ARG A 187 -28.32 -3.19 -15.22
C ARG A 187 -27.82 -1.78 -15.00
N ASN A 188 -26.86 -1.60 -14.09
CA ASN A 188 -26.22 -0.32 -13.88
C ASN A 188 -25.12 -0.11 -14.94
N GLU A 189 -25.49 0.60 -16.00
CA GLU A 189 -24.59 0.93 -17.12
C GLU A 189 -23.40 1.78 -16.68
N GLU A 190 -23.59 2.66 -15.67
CA GLU A 190 -22.51 3.46 -15.09
C GLU A 190 -21.48 2.57 -14.38
N MET A 191 -21.94 1.63 -13.54
CA MET A 191 -21.07 0.66 -12.88
C MET A 191 -20.30 -0.18 -13.90
N LEU A 192 -20.96 -0.66 -14.96
CA LEU A 192 -20.33 -1.45 -16.02
C LEU A 192 -19.25 -0.64 -16.75
N LEU A 193 -19.55 0.63 -17.08
CA LEU A 193 -18.59 1.54 -17.68
C LEU A 193 -17.35 1.73 -16.79
N VAL A 194 -17.56 1.97 -15.49
CA VAL A 194 -16.47 2.14 -14.52
C VAL A 194 -15.66 0.85 -14.36
N LEU A 195 -16.29 -0.32 -14.34
CA LEU A 195 -15.60 -1.60 -14.29
C LEU A 195 -14.66 -1.78 -15.48
N ILE A 196 -15.14 -1.48 -16.69
CA ILE A 196 -14.34 -1.55 -17.92
C ILE A 196 -13.20 -0.52 -17.85
N ALA A 197 -13.49 0.73 -17.45
CA ALA A 197 -12.48 1.78 -17.33
C ALA A 197 -11.37 1.40 -16.33
N CYS A 198 -11.74 0.90 -15.15
CA CYS A 198 -10.79 0.44 -14.14
C CYS A 198 -9.94 -0.74 -14.63
N ALA A 199 -10.58 -1.76 -15.21
CA ALA A 199 -9.87 -2.94 -15.71
C ALA A 199 -8.88 -2.58 -16.82
N LEU A 200 -9.32 -1.83 -17.84
CA LEU A 200 -8.46 -1.41 -18.94
C LEU A 200 -7.33 -0.50 -18.46
N THR A 201 -7.58 0.38 -17.48
CA THR A 201 -6.55 1.24 -16.91
C THR A 201 -5.47 0.43 -16.19
N VAL A 202 -5.86 -0.54 -15.34
CA VAL A 202 -4.88 -1.43 -14.67
C VAL A 202 -4.03 -2.17 -15.70
N LEU A 203 -4.66 -2.76 -16.71
CA LEU A 203 -3.96 -3.50 -17.76
C LEU A 203 -3.01 -2.62 -18.57
N LEU A 204 -3.47 -1.43 -18.97
CA LEU A 204 -2.68 -0.48 -19.75
C LEU A 204 -1.47 0.02 -18.96
N VAL A 205 -1.67 0.46 -17.73
CA VAL A 205 -0.59 0.94 -16.86
C VAL A 205 0.42 -0.18 -16.63
N ASN A 206 -0.04 -1.39 -16.30
CA ASN A 206 0.84 -2.53 -16.08
C ASN A 206 1.64 -2.89 -17.34
N ALA A 207 1.01 -2.89 -18.51
CA ALA A 207 1.67 -3.18 -19.78
C ALA A 207 2.76 -2.13 -20.11
N ILE A 208 2.45 -0.84 -19.99
CA ILE A 208 3.39 0.25 -20.27
C ILE A 208 4.55 0.22 -19.25
N ARG A 209 4.27 -0.04 -17.98
CA ARG A 209 5.29 -0.08 -16.92
C ARG A 209 6.38 -1.13 -17.17
N HIS A 210 6.01 -2.26 -17.76
CA HIS A 210 6.92 -3.35 -18.12
C HIS A 210 7.59 -3.16 -19.49
N SER A 211 7.31 -2.08 -20.20
CA SER A 211 7.98 -1.78 -21.45
C SER A 211 9.45 -1.36 -21.23
N SER A 212 10.28 -1.53 -22.26
CA SER A 212 11.69 -1.12 -22.27
C SER A 212 11.90 0.38 -22.52
N ALA A 213 10.81 1.15 -22.65
CA ALA A 213 10.85 2.58 -22.91
C ALA A 213 11.54 3.35 -21.76
N ASP A 214 12.21 4.44 -22.11
CA ASP A 214 12.66 5.41 -21.10
C ASP A 214 11.45 6.05 -20.43
N TYR A 215 11.54 6.29 -19.13
CA TYR A 215 10.43 6.84 -18.33
C TYR A 215 9.14 6.00 -18.37
N ALA A 216 9.25 4.68 -18.60
CA ALA A 216 8.10 3.78 -18.70
C ALA A 216 7.11 3.92 -17.51
N TRP A 217 7.62 4.14 -16.29
CA TRP A 217 6.78 4.31 -15.11
C TRP A 217 5.99 5.62 -15.13
N GLN A 218 6.63 6.75 -15.39
CA GLN A 218 5.96 8.06 -15.52
C GLN A 218 4.95 8.04 -16.68
N ILE A 219 5.35 7.48 -17.82
CA ILE A 219 4.49 7.36 -19.00
C ILE A 219 3.27 6.50 -18.67
N SER A 220 3.45 5.38 -17.97
CA SER A 220 2.34 4.51 -17.56
C SER A 220 1.31 5.24 -16.68
N ILE A 221 1.76 6.06 -15.73
CA ILE A 221 0.88 6.83 -14.82
C ILE A 221 0.05 7.84 -15.61
N VAL A 222 0.71 8.62 -16.47
CA VAL A 222 0.05 9.66 -17.28
C VAL A 222 -0.90 9.00 -18.29
N ALA A 223 -0.42 8.00 -19.04
CA ALA A 223 -1.21 7.29 -20.03
C ALA A 223 -2.42 6.60 -19.40
N GLY A 224 -2.26 5.95 -18.24
CA GLY A 224 -3.35 5.32 -17.50
C GLY A 224 -4.41 6.31 -17.05
N SER A 225 -4.00 7.43 -16.46
CA SER A 225 -4.92 8.47 -15.96
C SER A 225 -5.69 9.12 -17.12
N VAL A 226 -5.02 9.40 -18.23
CA VAL A 226 -5.65 9.93 -19.45
C VAL A 226 -6.57 8.90 -20.08
N ALA A 227 -6.16 7.63 -20.18
CA ALA A 227 -6.99 6.56 -20.71
C ALA A 227 -8.26 6.37 -19.88
N TYR A 228 -8.16 6.39 -18.55
CA TYR A 228 -9.33 6.33 -17.66
C TYR A 228 -10.32 7.45 -18.00
N ALA A 229 -9.86 8.70 -18.09
CA ALA A 229 -10.71 9.83 -18.43
C ALA A 229 -11.34 9.68 -19.82
N VAL A 230 -10.55 9.28 -20.83
CA VAL A 230 -11.04 9.08 -22.21
C VAL A 230 -12.09 7.97 -22.27
N ILE A 231 -11.88 6.84 -21.58
CA ILE A 231 -12.84 5.73 -21.55
C ILE A 231 -14.13 6.17 -20.88
N MET A 232 -14.06 6.89 -19.76
CA MET A 232 -15.25 7.42 -19.09
C MET A 232 -16.03 8.40 -19.99
N ILE A 233 -15.33 9.35 -20.63
CA ILE A 233 -15.96 10.35 -21.52
C ILE A 233 -16.55 9.68 -22.77
N ALA A 234 -15.80 8.83 -23.45
CA ALA A 234 -16.26 8.16 -24.67
C ALA A 234 -17.39 7.17 -24.35
N GLY A 235 -17.26 6.40 -23.27
CA GLY A 235 -18.25 5.41 -22.87
C GLY A 235 -19.55 6.04 -22.37
N SER A 236 -19.50 7.19 -21.69
CA SER A 236 -20.71 7.91 -21.32
C SER A 236 -21.49 8.44 -22.51
N LEU A 237 -20.80 8.95 -23.53
CA LEU A 237 -21.44 9.36 -24.79
C LEU A 237 -22.01 8.16 -25.56
N ALA A 238 -21.34 7.01 -25.53
CA ALA A 238 -21.77 5.81 -26.22
C ALA A 238 -22.95 5.11 -25.55
N LEU A 239 -23.01 5.13 -24.22
CA LEU A 239 -24.05 4.49 -23.40
C LEU A 239 -25.14 5.47 -22.96
N ASP A 240 -25.05 6.75 -23.34
CA ASP A 240 -25.95 7.84 -22.88
C ASP A 240 -26.06 7.94 -21.34
N VAL A 241 -24.94 7.70 -20.65
CA VAL A 241 -24.84 7.75 -19.19
C VAL A 241 -24.45 9.16 -18.75
N GLN A 242 -25.22 9.75 -17.85
CA GLN A 242 -24.96 11.11 -17.34
C GLN A 242 -23.87 11.09 -16.26
N ILE A 243 -22.63 11.36 -16.66
CA ILE A 243 -21.51 11.60 -15.72
C ILE A 243 -21.11 13.06 -15.67
N ALA A 244 -20.72 13.50 -14.47
CA ALA A 244 -20.14 14.81 -14.25
C ALA A 244 -18.72 14.87 -14.83
N LEU A 245 -18.59 15.28 -16.09
CA LEU A 245 -17.30 15.44 -16.79
C LEU A 245 -16.22 16.19 -15.97
N PRO A 246 -16.52 17.30 -15.26
CA PRO A 246 -15.51 17.97 -14.44
C PRO A 246 -14.98 17.07 -13.32
N MET A 247 -15.84 16.23 -12.73
CA MET A 247 -15.45 15.33 -11.65
C MET A 247 -14.55 14.20 -12.13
N VAL A 248 -14.81 13.68 -13.33
CA VAL A 248 -13.97 12.68 -13.99
C VAL A 248 -12.57 13.23 -14.23
N LEU A 249 -12.46 14.48 -14.72
CA LEU A 249 -11.17 15.12 -14.98
C LEU A 249 -10.39 15.41 -13.69
N ILE A 250 -11.06 15.92 -12.65
CA ILE A 250 -10.44 16.15 -11.34
C ILE A 250 -9.98 14.82 -10.73
N GLY A 251 -10.81 13.79 -10.79
CA GLY A 251 -10.49 12.45 -10.30
C GLY A 251 -9.33 11.80 -11.05
N ALA A 252 -9.24 11.99 -12.37
CA ALA A 252 -8.10 11.53 -13.18
C ALA A 252 -6.81 12.29 -12.85
N ALA A 253 -6.87 13.62 -12.69
CA ALA A 253 -5.72 14.43 -12.32
C ALA A 253 -5.20 14.08 -10.91
N ALA A 254 -6.10 13.91 -9.94
CA ALA A 254 -5.74 13.46 -8.61
C ALA A 254 -5.22 12.01 -8.60
N GLY A 255 -5.77 11.12 -9.43
CA GLY A 255 -5.23 9.76 -9.63
C GLY A 255 -3.81 9.76 -10.19
N CYS A 256 -3.53 10.64 -11.16
CA CYS A 256 -2.19 10.86 -11.71
C CYS A 256 -1.21 11.34 -10.63
N LEU A 257 -1.62 12.32 -9.80
CA LEU A 257 -0.81 12.81 -8.69
C LEU A 257 -0.48 11.71 -7.68
N VAL A 258 -1.47 10.90 -7.30
CA VAL A 258 -1.28 9.73 -6.43
C VAL A 258 -0.29 8.74 -7.06
N GLY A 259 -0.41 8.50 -8.38
CA GLY A 259 0.52 7.67 -9.14
C GLY A 259 1.96 8.16 -9.03
N PHE A 260 2.22 9.45 -9.21
CA PHE A 260 3.57 10.02 -9.06
C PHE A 260 4.10 9.96 -7.63
N VAL A 261 3.24 10.16 -6.64
CA VAL A 261 3.62 10.00 -5.22
C VAL A 261 4.03 8.56 -4.96
N LEU A 262 3.26 7.58 -5.44
CA LEU A 262 3.59 6.16 -5.32
C LEU A 262 4.87 5.80 -6.07
N GLU A 263 5.04 6.30 -7.29
CA GLU A 263 6.26 6.16 -8.07
C GLU A 263 7.46 6.61 -7.28
N PHE A 264 7.39 7.81 -6.70
CA PHE A 264 8.48 8.37 -5.94
C PHE A 264 8.88 7.50 -4.73
N PHE A 265 7.95 6.87 -4.03
CA PHE A 265 8.25 6.04 -2.86
C PHE A 265 8.66 4.60 -3.21
N LEU A 266 7.90 3.94 -4.10
CA LEU A 266 8.09 2.54 -4.46
C LEU A 266 9.22 2.36 -5.47
N PHE A 267 9.30 3.28 -6.42
CA PHE A 267 10.17 3.22 -7.58
C PHE A 267 11.20 4.36 -7.51
N GLY A 268 12.32 4.25 -8.20
CA GLY A 268 13.40 5.23 -8.05
C GLY A 268 14.48 5.07 -9.10
N ALA A 269 14.06 4.92 -10.36
CA ALA A 269 14.95 4.77 -11.49
C ALA A 269 15.41 6.15 -11.97
N ASP A 270 16.71 6.28 -12.16
CA ASP A 270 17.33 7.43 -12.79
C ASP A 270 17.61 7.12 -14.26
N TYR A 271 16.63 7.39 -15.11
CA TYR A 271 16.73 7.16 -16.56
C TYR A 271 17.82 8.03 -17.23
N THR A 272 18.30 9.09 -16.57
CA THR A 272 19.36 9.98 -17.11
C THR A 272 20.71 9.27 -17.19
N ARG A 273 20.96 8.30 -16.32
CA ARG A 273 22.21 7.54 -16.23
C ARG A 273 22.03 6.10 -16.74
N THR A 274 21.18 5.92 -17.75
CA THR A 274 20.96 4.59 -18.35
C THR A 274 22.21 4.12 -19.09
N GLU A 275 22.63 2.90 -18.81
CA GLU A 275 23.76 2.23 -19.46
C GLU A 275 23.28 0.98 -20.20
N TYR A 276 23.88 0.69 -21.35
CA TYR A 276 23.62 -0.53 -22.11
C TYR A 276 24.84 -1.42 -21.99
N LEU A 277 24.67 -2.59 -21.39
CA LEU A 277 25.73 -3.56 -21.18
C LEU A 277 25.53 -4.74 -22.12
N GLU A 278 26.64 -5.21 -22.66
CA GLU A 278 26.71 -6.40 -23.49
C GLU A 278 27.43 -7.48 -22.67
N TYR A 279 26.81 -8.64 -22.54
CA TYR A 279 27.43 -9.82 -21.95
C TYR A 279 27.53 -10.89 -23.04
N ASP A 280 28.71 -11.49 -23.16
CA ASP A 280 29.00 -12.58 -24.08
C ASP A 280 29.28 -13.83 -23.22
N ASP A 281 28.57 -14.92 -23.50
CA ASP A 281 28.75 -16.24 -22.91
C ASP A 281 28.83 -17.28 -24.04
N ASP A 282 29.28 -18.50 -23.74
CA ASP A 282 29.61 -19.54 -24.73
C ASP A 282 28.45 -19.82 -25.73
N ASP A 283 27.19 -19.65 -25.29
CA ASP A 283 25.99 -19.89 -26.09
C ASP A 283 25.21 -18.62 -26.49
N TYR A 284 25.39 -17.46 -25.82
CA TYR A 284 24.50 -16.31 -25.98
C TYR A 284 25.17 -14.93 -25.80
N TYR A 285 24.76 -13.97 -26.65
CA TYR A 285 24.96 -12.54 -26.45
C TYR A 285 23.74 -11.91 -25.77
N TYR A 286 23.93 -11.30 -24.59
CA TYR A 286 22.90 -10.57 -23.85
C TYR A 286 23.09 -9.06 -23.99
N TYR A 287 22.04 -8.37 -24.44
CA TYR A 287 21.96 -6.91 -24.44
C TYR A 287 21.05 -6.45 -23.31
N VAL A 288 21.63 -5.89 -22.25
CA VAL A 288 20.91 -5.51 -21.03
C VAL A 288 20.89 -3.99 -20.88
N LYS A 289 19.72 -3.43 -20.62
CA LYS A 289 19.56 -2.03 -20.23
C LYS A 289 19.61 -1.92 -18.70
N ALA A 290 20.66 -1.32 -18.18
CA ALA A 290 20.80 -1.02 -16.75
C ALA A 290 20.29 0.40 -16.47
N VAL A 291 19.25 0.51 -15.65
CA VAL A 291 18.74 1.79 -15.16
C VAL A 291 19.11 1.91 -13.67
N PRO A 292 20.06 2.77 -13.30
CA PRO A 292 20.49 2.90 -11.91
C PRO A 292 19.39 3.47 -11.04
N LYS A 293 19.43 3.13 -9.75
CA LYS A 293 18.51 3.71 -8.76
C LYS A 293 19.06 5.06 -8.26
N PHE A 294 18.18 6.00 -7.91
CA PHE A 294 18.58 7.19 -7.16
C PHE A 294 19.23 6.75 -5.84
N ASN A 295 20.49 7.15 -5.63
CA ASN A 295 21.25 6.90 -4.42
C ASN A 295 21.91 8.23 -4.03
N VAL A 296 21.69 8.68 -2.79
CA VAL A 296 22.45 9.80 -2.26
C VAL A 296 23.73 9.22 -1.68
N THR A 297 24.87 9.58 -2.26
CA THR A 297 26.16 9.26 -1.67
C THR A 297 26.20 9.91 -0.29
N LYS A 298 25.99 9.14 0.79
CA LYS A 298 26.17 9.64 2.15
C LYS A 298 27.57 10.24 2.21
N ALA A 299 27.67 11.52 2.56
CA ALA A 299 28.96 12.18 2.71
C ALA A 299 29.80 11.33 3.67
N GLN A 300 30.80 10.62 3.15
CA GLN A 300 31.74 9.89 3.99
C GLN A 300 32.36 10.92 4.92
N ARG A 301 32.02 10.85 6.21
CA ARG A 301 32.75 11.60 7.24
C ARG A 301 34.15 11.02 7.26
N CYS A 302 35.06 11.63 6.51
CA CYS A 302 36.47 11.33 6.59
C CYS A 302 36.94 11.73 7.99
N VAL A 303 37.10 10.76 8.89
CA VAL A 303 37.69 11.00 10.21
C VAL A 303 39.11 11.48 9.97
N THR A 304 39.31 12.80 10.08
CA THR A 304 40.61 13.42 9.78
C THR A 304 41.59 13.29 10.96
N TYR A 305 41.06 12.99 12.16
CA TYR A 305 41.87 12.91 13.36
C TYR A 305 41.19 12.02 14.43
N ILE A 306 41.85 10.93 14.80
CA ILE A 306 41.55 10.18 16.02
C ILE A 306 42.56 10.64 17.06
N ARG A 307 42.12 11.38 18.09
CA ARG A 307 43.00 11.79 19.19
C ARG A 307 43.27 10.57 20.05
N ASN A 308 44.47 10.01 19.94
CA ASN A 308 44.91 8.94 20.82
C ASN A 308 45.41 9.58 22.13
N GLU A 309 44.50 9.99 23.01
CA GLU A 309 44.86 10.31 24.40
C GLU A 309 45.21 9.00 25.10
N LYS A 310 46.48 8.59 24.99
CA LYS A 310 47.06 7.69 25.98
C LYS A 310 46.98 8.41 27.31
N LYS A 311 45.97 8.09 28.14
CA LYS A 311 46.01 8.39 29.57
C LYS A 311 47.34 7.87 30.08
N LYS A 312 48.22 8.79 30.46
CA LYS A 312 49.44 8.45 31.19
C LYS A 312 48.94 8.00 32.55
N GLU A 313 49.07 6.70 32.86
CA GLU A 313 48.89 6.23 34.22
C GLU A 313 49.84 7.05 35.12
N PRO A 314 49.35 7.61 36.23
CA PRO A 314 50.22 8.34 37.14
C PRO A 314 51.19 7.33 37.76
N ASP A 315 52.50 7.63 37.68
CA ASP A 315 53.52 6.94 38.50
C ASP A 315 53.21 7.28 39.96
N LEU A 316 52.42 6.43 40.62
CA LEU A 316 52.23 6.49 42.05
C LEU A 316 53.42 5.78 42.72
N THR A 317 54.00 6.40 43.73
CA THR A 317 55.04 5.77 44.55
C THR A 317 54.43 4.71 45.48
N ASP A 318 55.20 3.70 45.88
CA ASP A 318 54.72 2.59 46.72
C ASP A 318 54.04 3.06 48.03
N GLU A 319 54.47 4.21 48.57
CA GLU A 319 53.83 4.85 49.74
C GLU A 319 52.40 5.35 49.47
N GLU A 320 52.09 5.77 48.25
CA GLU A 320 50.76 6.27 47.86
C GLU A 320 49.77 5.12 47.60
N LEU A 321 50.26 3.95 47.15
CA LEU A 321 49.45 2.72 47.06
C LEU A 321 49.08 2.18 48.45
N ASP A 322 50.04 2.21 49.39
CA ASP A 322 49.80 1.77 50.78
C ASP A 322 48.86 2.70 51.54
N ALA A 323 48.86 4.00 51.21
CA ALA A 323 47.91 4.97 51.76
C ALA A 323 46.47 4.71 51.27
N LEU A 324 46.28 4.33 50.01
CA LEU A 324 44.98 3.96 49.43
C LEU A 324 44.44 2.63 49.98
N ALA A 325 45.31 1.65 50.24
CA ALA A 325 44.93 0.36 50.81
C ALA A 325 44.43 0.48 52.27
N ASN A 326 44.98 1.41 53.06
CA ASN A 326 44.62 1.61 54.46
C ASN A 326 43.37 2.49 54.70
N LEU A 327 42.81 3.10 53.65
CA LEU A 327 41.55 3.85 53.71
C LEU A 327 40.30 2.96 53.66
N GLY A 328 40.45 1.65 53.40
CA GLY A 328 39.34 0.69 53.28
C GLY A 328 38.71 0.19 54.59
N HIS A 329 39.16 0.66 55.76
CA HIS A 329 38.66 0.16 57.04
C HIS A 329 38.54 1.25 58.12
N THR A 330 37.46 2.03 58.16
CA THR A 330 36.68 2.29 59.39
C THR A 330 35.31 2.92 59.07
N GLU A 331 34.30 2.53 59.85
CA GLU A 331 32.88 2.85 59.71
C GLU A 331 32.48 4.29 60.14
N GLU A 332 31.31 4.68 59.61
CA GLU A 332 30.29 5.60 60.13
C GLU A 332 30.57 7.10 60.38
N SER A 333 29.61 7.89 59.85
CA SER A 333 29.02 9.11 60.41
C SER A 333 29.42 10.45 59.81
N GLY A 334 28.41 11.12 59.23
CA GLY A 334 28.13 12.51 59.59
C GLY A 334 28.58 13.63 58.64
N ASN A 335 27.61 14.10 57.86
CA ASN A 335 27.23 15.52 57.73
C ASN A 335 28.08 16.49 56.86
N SER A 336 27.49 16.80 55.70
CA SER A 336 27.16 18.14 55.14
C SER A 336 28.24 19.21 54.90
N ARG A 337 28.08 19.86 53.73
CA ARG A 337 28.50 21.22 53.32
C ARG A 337 29.98 21.32 52.91
N ASP A 338 30.37 21.93 51.79
CA ASP A 338 29.72 22.96 50.97
C ASP A 338 30.61 23.23 49.71
N LEU A 339 29.98 23.69 48.60
CA LEU A 339 30.53 24.52 47.49
C LEU A 339 31.38 23.79 46.42
N ASP A 340 31.33 24.07 45.11
CA ASP A 340 30.56 24.95 44.23
C ASP A 340 30.87 24.52 42.77
N GLU A 341 29.96 24.84 41.84
CA GLU A 341 30.14 24.99 40.38
C GLU A 341 30.88 23.90 39.57
N ILE A 342 30.17 23.26 38.61
CA ILE A 342 30.60 23.11 37.20
C ILE A 342 29.43 22.57 36.37
N GLU A 343 29.25 23.19 35.19
CA GLU A 343 28.29 22.84 34.13
C GLU A 343 28.37 21.37 33.71
N GLU A 344 27.22 20.67 33.69
CA GLU A 344 27.11 19.35 33.09
C GLU A 344 26.14 19.41 31.89
N LYS A 345 26.70 19.38 30.68
CA LYS A 345 25.99 18.94 29.48
C LYS A 345 26.05 17.42 29.47
N GLU A 346 24.89 16.78 29.62
CA GLU A 346 24.71 15.35 29.38
C GLU A 346 24.97 15.04 27.89
N GLU A 347 26.11 14.40 27.59
CA GLU A 347 26.28 13.59 26.40
C GLU A 347 26.03 12.13 26.83
N ILE A 348 24.94 11.56 26.34
CA ILE A 348 24.52 10.18 26.62
C ILE A 348 25.48 9.24 25.86
N GLU A 349 26.19 8.40 26.61
CA GLU A 349 26.87 7.19 26.14
C GLU A 349 25.85 6.23 25.49
N GLU A 350 26.03 5.93 24.21
CA GLU A 350 25.46 4.73 23.60
C GLU A 350 26.58 3.71 23.37
N ILE A 351 26.39 2.56 24.02
CA ILE A 351 27.28 1.41 24.07
C ILE A 351 27.30 0.73 22.69
N ASN A 352 28.51 0.53 22.15
CA ASN A 352 28.75 -0.28 20.95
C ASN A 352 28.64 -1.77 21.32
N GLU A 353 27.55 -2.43 20.91
CA GLU A 353 27.55 -3.88 20.72
C GLU A 353 27.79 -4.19 19.24
N THR A 354 28.99 -4.70 18.96
CA THR A 354 29.37 -5.21 17.65
C THR A 354 28.85 -6.64 17.55
N GLU A 355 27.73 -6.87 16.87
CA GLU A 355 27.36 -8.21 16.39
C GLU A 355 28.10 -8.49 15.07
N GLU A 356 28.97 -9.50 15.09
CA GLU A 356 29.60 -10.08 13.89
C GLU A 356 28.52 -10.68 12.98
N ILE A 357 28.37 -10.13 11.78
CA ILE A 357 27.57 -10.73 10.72
C ILE A 357 28.38 -11.88 10.13
N GLN A 358 27.94 -13.11 10.35
CA GLN A 358 28.39 -14.28 9.59
C GLN A 358 27.92 -14.12 8.14
N GLU A 359 28.84 -14.15 7.17
CA GLU A 359 28.53 -14.29 5.76
C GLU A 359 27.80 -15.64 5.54
N GLU A 360 26.50 -15.58 5.25
CA GLU A 360 25.73 -16.74 4.85
C GLU A 360 26.06 -17.05 3.37
N GLU A 361 26.89 -18.08 3.17
CA GLU A 361 27.29 -18.59 1.87
C GLU A 361 26.06 -19.17 1.15
N ILE A 362 25.72 -18.63 -0.02
CA ILE A 362 24.60 -19.10 -0.85
C ILE A 362 24.93 -20.52 -1.34
N PRO A 363 24.10 -21.54 -1.05
CA PRO A 363 24.37 -22.89 -1.54
C PRO A 363 24.20 -22.97 -3.07
N PRO A 364 25.00 -23.81 -3.76
CA PRO A 364 24.87 -23.98 -5.20
C PRO A 364 23.50 -24.57 -5.54
N LEU A 365 22.90 -24.07 -6.62
CA LEU A 365 21.63 -24.55 -7.16
C LEU A 365 21.77 -26.02 -7.58
N ASP A 366 20.85 -26.85 -7.08
CA ASP A 366 20.71 -28.27 -7.40
C ASP A 366 20.29 -28.43 -8.88
N GLU A 367 21.11 -29.11 -9.68
CA GLU A 367 20.79 -29.51 -11.06
C GLU A 367 19.70 -30.59 -11.03
N GLY A 368 18.44 -30.18 -10.95
CA GLY A 368 17.27 -31.04 -10.93
C GLY A 368 16.31 -30.82 -12.09
N ASP A 369 16.52 -31.58 -13.17
CA ASP A 369 15.55 -32.07 -14.16
C ASP A 369 14.48 -31.08 -14.69
N TYR A 370 14.91 -30.08 -15.48
CA TYR A 370 14.02 -29.45 -16.45
C TYR A 370 13.84 -30.41 -17.63
N GLN A 371 12.67 -31.04 -17.69
CA GLN A 371 12.20 -31.70 -18.91
C GLN A 371 12.36 -30.77 -20.11
N ASP A 372 13.16 -31.20 -21.09
CA ASP A 372 13.37 -30.57 -22.39
C ASP A 372 12.01 -30.23 -23.04
N VAL A 373 11.59 -28.98 -22.90
CA VAL A 373 10.56 -28.41 -23.76
C VAL A 373 11.28 -27.96 -25.02
N ASP A 374 11.10 -28.70 -26.12
CA ASP A 374 11.70 -28.38 -27.41
C ASP A 374 11.02 -27.14 -28.03
N TYR A 375 11.41 -25.96 -27.55
CA TYR A 375 10.96 -24.65 -28.03
C TYR A 375 11.26 -24.44 -29.53
N LYS A 376 12.20 -25.20 -30.09
CA LYS A 376 12.59 -25.12 -31.50
C LYS A 376 11.48 -25.65 -32.41
N SER A 377 10.85 -26.75 -32.01
CA SER A 377 9.70 -27.33 -32.73
C SER A 377 8.50 -26.38 -32.76
N MET A 378 8.20 -25.70 -31.64
CA MET A 378 7.08 -24.77 -31.55
C MET A 378 7.28 -23.48 -32.34
N LEU A 379 8.53 -23.00 -32.45
CA LEU A 379 8.89 -21.84 -33.26
C LEU A 379 8.85 -22.14 -34.76
N GLU A 380 9.30 -23.32 -35.18
CA GLU A 380 9.26 -23.74 -36.58
C GLU A 380 7.82 -23.97 -37.10
N ASP A 381 6.91 -24.47 -36.27
CA ASP A 381 5.50 -24.64 -36.64
C ASP A 381 4.76 -23.29 -36.73
N THR A 382 5.12 -22.30 -35.90
CA THR A 382 4.50 -20.96 -35.94
C THR A 382 4.97 -20.14 -37.15
N LEU A 383 6.18 -20.39 -37.64
CA LEU A 383 6.75 -19.70 -38.81
C LEU A 383 6.32 -20.29 -40.16
N LYS A 384 5.71 -21.49 -40.19
CA LYS A 384 5.19 -22.10 -41.43
C LYS A 384 3.81 -21.58 -41.86
N ASP A 385 3.07 -20.95 -40.95
CA ASP A 385 1.72 -20.43 -41.18
C ASP A 385 1.69 -18.90 -41.43
N LEU A 386 2.86 -18.26 -41.58
CA LEU A 386 3.02 -16.86 -42.03
C LEU A 386 3.62 -16.83 -43.44
#